data_AF-A0A6M2CTE8-F1
#
_entry.id   AF-A0A6M2CTE8-F1
#
_cell.length_a   1.000
_cell.length_b   1.000
_cell.length_c   1.000
_cell.angle_alpha   90.00
_cell.angle_beta   90.00
_cell.angle_gamma   90.00
#
_symmetry.space_group_name_H-M   'P 1'
#
loop_
_entity.id
_entity.type
_entity.pdbx_description
1 polymer ?
#
loop_
_entity_poly.entity_id
_entity_poly.type
_entity_poly.pdbx_seq_one_letter_code
_entity_poly.pdbx_strand_id
1 'polypeptide(L)'
;MPVLKIQHVVSFSSEDKVHKAENLLKPETYRKWKCATPGEKQASVILQLEKASVISSIDIGNESSAFIEVLVSRSSDPGQDYHVLLVASSFMTPMDARQGTNLNRVRMFGAEKLSQSFVKEKWDRIKIVCTQPFNKVKKKKKKKKKKKKKK
;
A
#
# COMPACT_ATOMS: atom_id res chain seq x y z
N MET A 1 -4.72 -20.83 -9.24
CA MET A 1 -3.62 -19.93 -9.65
C MET A 1 -2.61 -19.87 -8.51
N PRO A 2 -1.30 -20.00 -8.77
CA PRO A 2 -0.29 -19.94 -7.72
C PRO A 2 -0.13 -18.50 -7.19
N VAL A 3 -0.08 -18.34 -5.87
CA VAL A 3 0.20 -17.06 -5.23
C VAL A 3 1.68 -16.71 -5.44
N LEU A 4 1.95 -15.49 -5.90
CA LEU A 4 3.31 -15.00 -6.09
C LEU A 4 3.98 -14.79 -4.72
N LYS A 5 5.16 -15.39 -4.53
CA LYS A 5 5.95 -15.23 -3.31
C LYS A 5 6.77 -13.94 -3.37
N ILE A 6 6.61 -13.13 -2.34
CA ILE A 6 7.41 -11.91 -2.14
C ILE A 6 8.63 -12.30 -1.29
N GLN A 7 9.83 -11.99 -1.78
CA GLN A 7 11.08 -12.33 -1.14
C GLN A 7 11.38 -11.37 0.02
N HIS A 8 11.40 -10.06 -0.25
CA HIS A 8 11.69 -9.03 0.74
C HIS A 8 11.17 -7.65 0.31
N VAL A 9 11.18 -6.71 1.24
CA VAL A 9 10.89 -5.28 0.97
C VAL A 9 12.19 -4.61 0.53
N VAL A 10 12.21 -4.02 -0.67
CA VAL A 10 13.38 -3.31 -1.21
C VAL A 10 13.50 -1.92 -0.60
N SER A 11 12.38 -1.21 -0.53
CA SER A 11 12.34 0.16 -0.06
C SER A 11 10.93 0.53 0.36
N PHE A 12 10.82 1.46 1.30
CA PHE A 12 9.56 2.03 1.74
C PHE A 12 9.79 3.52 2.03
N SER A 13 8.76 4.32 1.77
CA SER A 13 8.79 5.75 2.09
C SER A 13 8.49 6.04 3.57
N SER A 14 7.65 5.21 4.19
CA SER A 14 7.18 5.41 5.56
C SER A 14 6.73 4.08 6.16
N GLU A 15 7.09 3.84 7.42
CA GLU A 15 6.70 2.64 8.15
C GLU A 15 6.47 2.92 9.65
N ASP A 16 5.45 2.28 10.21
CA ASP A 16 5.20 2.27 11.64
C ASP A 16 6.07 1.22 12.36
N LYS A 17 6.38 1.46 13.64
CA LYS A 17 7.22 0.56 14.45
C LYS A 17 6.63 -0.83 14.64
N VAL A 18 5.30 -0.93 14.70
CA VAL A 18 4.55 -2.17 14.89
C VAL A 18 4.03 -2.68 13.55
N HIS A 19 3.51 -1.77 12.72
CA HIS A 19 2.89 -2.07 11.43
C HIS A 19 3.85 -1.84 10.26
N LYS A 20 4.97 -2.57 10.26
CA LYS A 20 6.04 -2.49 9.25
C LYS A 20 5.61 -2.97 7.86
N ALA A 21 6.35 -2.53 6.84
CA ALA A 21 6.17 -2.98 5.46
C ALA A 21 6.41 -4.50 5.31
N GLU A 22 7.33 -5.08 6.09
CA GLU A 22 7.62 -6.52 6.10
C GLU A 22 6.41 -7.40 6.42
N ASN A 23 5.38 -6.85 7.10
CA ASN A 23 4.15 -7.59 7.37
C ASN A 23 3.42 -7.99 6.07
N LEU A 24 3.64 -7.27 4.96
CA LEU A 24 3.05 -7.60 3.65
C LEU A 24 3.64 -8.88 3.04
N LEU A 25 4.82 -9.32 3.49
CA LEU A 25 5.46 -10.55 3.02
C LEU A 25 4.70 -11.81 3.46
N LYS A 26 3.92 -11.71 4.55
CA LYS A 26 3.19 -12.81 5.17
C LYS A 26 1.68 -12.53 5.13
N PRO A 27 1.00 -12.83 4.02
CA PRO A 27 -0.44 -12.54 3.87
C PRO A 27 -1.33 -13.32 4.86
N GLU A 28 -0.81 -14.42 5.41
CA GLU A 28 -1.50 -15.28 6.37
C GLU A 28 -1.66 -14.62 7.75
N THR A 29 -0.73 -13.73 8.09
CA THR A 29 -0.88 -12.89 9.28
C THR A 29 -1.81 -11.73 8.98
N TYR A 30 -2.86 -11.52 9.79
CA TYR A 30 -3.75 -10.33 9.78
C TYR A 30 -3.03 -8.99 10.07
N ARG A 31 -1.71 -8.96 9.91
CA ARG A 31 -0.85 -7.80 10.09
C ARG A 31 -0.97 -6.90 8.87
N LYS A 32 -0.79 -5.61 9.14
CA LYS A 32 -0.99 -4.55 8.16
C LYS A 32 0.26 -3.70 8.10
N TRP A 33 0.43 -3.02 6.99
CA TRP A 33 1.40 -1.94 6.84
C TRP A 33 0.73 -0.59 7.08
N LYS A 34 1.36 0.26 7.88
CA LYS A 34 0.92 1.63 8.13
C LYS A 34 2.10 2.59 8.01
N CYS A 35 1.79 3.83 7.65
CA CYS A 35 2.76 4.92 7.68
C CYS A 35 3.20 5.24 9.11
N ALA A 36 4.43 5.74 9.25
CA ALA A 36 5.01 6.18 10.51
C ALA A 36 4.20 7.32 11.15
N THR A 37 3.77 8.28 10.32
CA THR A 37 3.06 9.47 10.80
C THR A 37 1.61 9.53 10.30
N PRO A 38 0.64 9.77 11.20
CA PRO A 38 -0.75 10.00 10.79
C PRO A 38 -0.86 11.29 9.96
N GLY A 39 -1.52 11.21 8.80
CA GLY A 39 -1.79 12.36 7.94
C GLY A 39 -0.81 12.52 6.77
N GLU A 40 0.06 11.55 6.53
CA GLU A 40 0.80 11.46 5.28
C GLU A 40 -0.15 11.38 4.09
N LYS A 41 0.08 12.24 3.08
CA LYS A 41 -0.77 12.28 1.88
C LYS A 41 -0.53 11.10 0.97
N GLN A 42 0.69 10.58 0.95
CA GLN A 42 1.11 9.49 0.09
C GLN A 42 2.20 8.69 0.78
N ALA A 43 2.16 7.37 0.60
CA ALA A 43 3.21 6.45 0.97
C ALA A 43 3.38 5.41 -0.14
N SER A 44 4.62 5.03 -0.39
CA SER A 44 4.99 3.95 -1.29
C SER A 44 5.82 2.88 -0.61
N VAL A 45 5.68 1.66 -1.10
CA VAL A 45 6.49 0.48 -0.74
C VAL A 45 6.88 -0.25 -2.02
N ILE A 46 8.12 -0.72 -2.08
CA ILE A 46 8.68 -1.51 -3.18
C ILE A 46 8.99 -2.89 -2.65
N LEU A 47 8.43 -3.88 -3.31
CA LEU A 47 8.50 -5.30 -2.97
C LEU A 47 9.25 -6.05 -4.07
N GLN A 48 10.18 -6.92 -3.67
CA GLN A 48 10.88 -7.83 -4.57
C GLN A 48 10.23 -9.20 -4.51
N LEU A 49 9.84 -9.75 -5.66
CA LEU A 49 9.39 -11.12 -5.82
C LEU A 49 10.58 -12.08 -5.87
N GLU A 50 10.35 -13.31 -5.42
CA GLU A 50 11.37 -14.38 -5.47
C GLU A 50 11.76 -14.73 -6.91
N LYS A 51 10.80 -14.64 -7.84
CA LYS A 51 11.00 -14.95 -9.25
C LYS A 51 10.18 -14.02 -10.13
N ALA A 52 10.79 -13.54 -11.22
CA ALA A 52 10.10 -12.78 -12.26
C ALA A 52 8.91 -13.58 -12.82
N SER A 53 7.71 -13.07 -12.58
CA SER A 53 6.45 -13.78 -12.84
C SER A 53 5.41 -12.87 -13.46
N VAL A 54 4.44 -13.49 -14.15
CA VAL A 54 3.32 -12.79 -14.76
C VAL A 54 2.25 -12.53 -13.71
N ILE A 55 1.79 -11.29 -13.59
CA ILE A 55 0.77 -10.90 -12.62
C ILE A 55 -0.60 -11.02 -13.30
N SER A 56 -1.36 -12.06 -12.93
CA SER A 56 -2.69 -12.33 -13.50
C SER A 56 -3.82 -11.62 -12.76
N SER A 57 -3.72 -11.54 -11.44
CA SER A 57 -4.66 -10.84 -10.59
C SER A 57 -3.94 -10.18 -9.41
N ILE A 58 -4.55 -9.13 -8.88
CA ILE A 58 -4.05 -8.38 -7.73
C ILE A 58 -5.17 -8.23 -6.73
N ASP A 59 -4.96 -8.73 -5.51
CA ASP A 59 -5.89 -8.59 -4.40
C ASP A 59 -5.31 -7.59 -3.39
N ILE A 60 -6.04 -6.50 -3.15
CA ILE A 60 -5.58 -5.43 -2.27
C ILE A 60 -6.56 -5.26 -1.12
N GLY A 61 -6.06 -5.46 0.10
CA GLY A 61 -6.74 -5.09 1.33
C GLY A 61 -6.37 -3.67 1.73
N ASN A 62 -7.35 -2.76 1.75
CA ASN A 62 -7.10 -1.39 2.18
C ASN A 62 -6.94 -1.30 3.71
N GLU A 63 -6.16 -0.31 4.14
CA GLU A 63 -6.09 0.17 5.52
C GLU A 63 -6.08 1.69 5.48
N SER A 64 -7.25 2.30 5.28
CA SER A 64 -7.47 3.76 5.29
C SER A 64 -6.85 4.58 4.15
N SER A 65 -6.48 3.99 3.02
CA SER A 65 -6.02 4.70 1.81
C SER A 65 -7.19 5.04 0.87
N ALA A 66 -7.15 6.20 0.22
CA ALA A 66 -8.21 6.61 -0.71
C ALA A 66 -7.97 6.05 -2.11
N PHE A 67 -6.73 6.15 -2.58
CA PHE A 67 -6.29 5.63 -3.86
C PHE A 67 -5.11 4.71 -3.66
N ILE A 68 -5.08 3.60 -4.38
CA ILE A 68 -3.94 2.70 -4.42
C ILE A 68 -3.59 2.45 -5.88
N GLU A 69 -2.33 2.65 -6.21
CA GLU A 69 -1.74 2.41 -7.53
C GLU A 69 -0.68 1.31 -7.40
N VAL A 70 -0.56 0.47 -8.42
CA VAL A 70 0.46 -0.57 -8.48
C VAL A 70 1.27 -0.39 -9.75
N LEU A 71 2.57 -0.20 -9.57
CA LEU A 71 3.55 -0.13 -10.63
C LEU A 71 4.45 -1.35 -10.56
N VAL A 72 5.01 -1.71 -11.71
CA VAL A 72 5.90 -2.85 -11.89
C VAL A 72 7.19 -2.42 -12.55
N SER A 73 8.27 -3.10 -12.22
CA SER A 73 9.59 -2.86 -12.80
C SER A 73 10.39 -4.16 -12.77
N ARG A 74 11.53 -4.20 -13.45
CA ARG A 74 12.47 -5.31 -13.37
C ARG A 74 13.68 -4.91 -12.53
N SER A 75 14.16 -5.80 -11.66
CA SER A 75 15.37 -5.54 -10.87
C SER A 75 16.62 -5.40 -11.74
N SER A 76 16.60 -5.99 -12.93
CA SER A 76 17.64 -5.88 -13.96
C SER A 76 17.74 -4.50 -14.59
N ASP A 77 16.69 -3.67 -14.51
CA ASP A 77 16.66 -2.37 -15.19
C ASP A 77 17.40 -1.30 -14.33
N PRO A 78 18.54 -0.77 -14.82
CA PRO A 78 19.32 0.19 -14.05
C PRO A 78 18.62 1.54 -13.86
N GLY A 79 17.66 1.88 -14.73
CA GLY A 79 16.87 3.11 -14.65
C GLY A 79 15.75 3.09 -13.61
N GLN A 80 15.39 1.91 -13.08
CA GLN A 80 14.17 1.72 -12.28
C GLN A 80 12.93 2.33 -12.94
N ASP A 81 12.74 2.08 -14.24
CA ASP A 81 11.54 2.51 -14.93
C ASP A 81 10.35 1.71 -14.38
N TYR A 82 9.43 2.41 -13.73
CA TYR A 82 8.22 1.83 -13.16
C TYR A 82 7.06 2.03 -14.13
N HIS A 83 6.49 0.92 -14.60
CA HIS A 83 5.32 0.92 -15.46
C HIS A 83 4.05 0.75 -14.63
N VAL A 84 3.01 1.53 -14.93
CA VAL A 84 1.74 1.44 -14.22
C VAL A 84 0.99 0.18 -14.67
N LEU A 85 0.88 -0.81 -13.78
CA LEU A 85 0.12 -2.04 -14.04
C LEU A 85 -1.34 -1.88 -13.62
N LEU A 86 -1.57 -1.29 -12.44
CA LEU A 86 -2.90 -0.91 -11.96
C LEU A 86 -2.92 0.60 -11.73
N VAL A 87 -3.74 1.29 -12.53
CA VAL A 87 -3.97 2.73 -12.38
C VAL A 87 -4.58 3.02 -11.00
N ALA A 88 -4.26 4.20 -10.45
CA ALA A 88 -4.74 4.68 -9.16
C ALA A 88 -6.25 4.41 -8.93
N SER A 89 -6.54 3.35 -8.21
CA SER A 89 -7.88 2.82 -8.01
C SER A 89 -8.44 3.35 -6.70
N SER A 90 -9.68 3.85 -6.72
CA SER A 90 -10.33 4.37 -5.51
C SER A 90 -10.81 3.23 -4.60
N PHE A 91 -10.38 3.23 -3.34
CA PHE A 91 -10.87 2.31 -2.30
C PHE A 91 -11.80 3.01 -1.33
N MET A 92 -11.65 4.32 -1.15
CA MET A 92 -12.51 5.13 -0.29
C MET A 92 -13.00 6.37 -1.04
N THR A 93 -14.24 6.74 -0.77
CA THR A 93 -14.75 8.05 -1.17
C THR A 93 -14.19 9.15 -0.27
N PRO A 94 -14.20 10.42 -0.69
CA PRO A 94 -13.83 11.54 0.18
C PRO A 94 -14.66 11.59 1.49
N MET A 95 -15.91 11.13 1.44
CA MET A 95 -16.80 11.07 2.60
C MET A 95 -16.36 9.97 3.56
N ASP A 96 -16.12 8.75 3.06
CA ASP A 96 -15.60 7.63 3.87
C ASP A 96 -14.27 8.01 4.54
N ALA A 97 -13.38 8.68 3.81
CA ALA A 97 -12.08 9.10 4.33
C ALA A 97 -12.19 10.13 5.46
N ARG A 98 -13.18 11.03 5.41
CA ARG A 98 -13.42 12.04 6.46
C ARG A 98 -14.11 11.44 7.68
N GLN A 99 -15.01 10.48 7.48
CA GLN A 99 -15.78 9.84 8.56
C GLN A 99 -15.04 8.65 9.18
N GLY A 100 -14.02 8.11 8.50
CA GLY A 100 -13.28 6.95 8.98
C GLY A 100 -14.04 5.63 8.83
N THR A 101 -14.97 5.56 7.88
CA THR A 101 -15.79 4.37 7.59
C THR A 101 -15.15 3.54 6.48
N ASN A 102 -15.45 2.23 6.41
CA ASN A 102 -15.00 1.35 5.32
C ASN A 102 -13.47 1.30 5.11
N LEU A 103 -12.69 1.45 6.18
CA LEU A 103 -11.23 1.52 6.13
C LEU A 103 -10.57 0.24 5.60
N ASN A 104 -11.25 -0.90 5.73
CA ASN A 104 -10.76 -2.24 5.43
C ASN A 104 -11.33 -2.87 4.17
N ARG A 105 -11.79 -2.04 3.21
CA ARG A 105 -12.33 -2.55 1.95
C ARG A 105 -11.27 -3.32 1.18
N VAL A 106 -11.57 -4.57 0.84
CA VAL A 106 -10.76 -5.40 -0.05
C VAL A 106 -11.30 -5.25 -1.47
N ARG A 107 -10.43 -5.11 -2.46
CA ARG A 107 -10.80 -5.16 -3.88
C ARG A 107 -9.89 -6.14 -4.61
N MET A 108 -10.51 -6.93 -5.47
CA MET A 108 -9.83 -7.87 -6.36
C MET A 108 -9.81 -7.26 -7.77
N PHE A 109 -8.63 -7.26 -8.38
CA PHE A 109 -8.40 -6.78 -9.74
C PHE A 109 -7.95 -7.97 -10.58
N GLY A 110 -8.85 -8.48 -11.43
CA GLY A 110 -8.49 -9.47 -12.43
C GLY A 110 -7.71 -8.85 -13.59
N ALA A 111 -7.21 -9.71 -14.48
CA ALA A 111 -6.41 -9.31 -15.65
C ALA A 111 -7.07 -8.23 -16.50
N GLU A 112 -8.40 -8.21 -16.58
CA GLU A 112 -9.20 -7.22 -17.32
C GLU A 112 -9.01 -5.77 -16.84
N LYS A 113 -8.70 -5.57 -15.55
CA LYS A 113 -8.51 -4.25 -14.93
C LYS A 113 -7.05 -3.82 -14.90
N LEU A 114 -6.15 -4.70 -15.30
CA LEU A 114 -4.72 -4.43 -15.38
C LEU A 114 -4.36 -3.93 -16.77
N SER A 115 -3.26 -3.19 -16.86
CA SER A 115 -2.73 -2.70 -18.13
C SER A 115 -2.34 -3.86 -19.04
N GLN A 116 -3.08 -4.05 -20.14
CA GLN A 116 -2.89 -5.17 -21.07
C GLN A 116 -1.50 -5.19 -21.71
N SER A 117 -0.86 -4.03 -21.83
CA SER A 117 0.51 -3.90 -22.36
C SER A 117 1.53 -4.60 -21.46
N PHE A 118 1.35 -4.50 -20.14
CA PHE A 118 2.33 -5.00 -19.15
C PHE A 118 1.89 -6.29 -18.45
N VAL A 119 0.61 -6.67 -18.53
CA VAL A 119 0.07 -7.85 -17.83
C VAL A 119 0.62 -9.17 -18.36
N LYS A 120 1.10 -9.22 -19.61
CA LYS A 120 1.68 -10.42 -20.24
C LYS A 120 3.17 -10.60 -19.94
N GLU A 121 3.81 -9.56 -19.41
CA GLU A 121 5.23 -9.56 -19.12
C GLU A 121 5.53 -10.14 -17.72
N LYS A 122 6.79 -10.51 -17.53
CA LYS A 122 7.29 -10.99 -16.24
C LYS A 122 7.95 -9.83 -15.49
N TRP A 123 7.51 -9.66 -14.25
CA TRP A 123 8.01 -8.62 -13.35
C TRP A 123 8.49 -9.26 -12.06
N ASP A 124 9.51 -8.67 -11.45
CA ASP A 124 10.05 -9.09 -10.16
C ASP A 124 10.06 -7.95 -9.13
N ARG A 125 9.85 -6.70 -9.53
CA ARG A 125 9.63 -5.57 -8.62
C ARG A 125 8.23 -5.02 -8.75
N ILE A 126 7.60 -4.81 -7.60
CA ILE A 126 6.27 -4.23 -7.49
C ILE A 126 6.36 -3.02 -6.57
N LYS A 127 5.96 -1.86 -7.05
CA LYS A 127 5.83 -0.63 -6.28
C LYS A 127 4.36 -0.34 -6.04
N ILE A 128 3.96 -0.31 -4.78
CA ILE A 128 2.60 0.02 -4.38
C ILE A 128 2.62 1.45 -3.85
N VAL A 129 1.75 2.31 -4.37
CA VAL A 129 1.61 3.69 -3.94
C VAL A 129 0.21 3.90 -3.38
N CYS A 130 0.16 4.18 -2.08
CA CYS A 130 -1.05 4.49 -1.33
C CYS A 130 -1.18 6.00 -1.16
N THR A 131 -2.32 6.57 -1.53
CA THR A 131 -2.57 8.02 -1.44
C THR A 131 -3.86 8.27 -0.65
N GLN A 132 -3.79 9.18 0.32
CA GLN A 132 -4.92 9.61 1.15
C GLN A 132 -4.93 11.14 1.29
N PRO A 133 -5.44 11.87 0.28
CA PRO A 133 -5.44 13.33 0.30
C PRO A 133 -6.54 13.93 1.20
N PHE A 134 -7.58 13.15 1.53
CA PHE A 134 -8.77 13.64 2.21
C PHE A 134 -8.64 13.61 3.74
N ASN A 135 -7.75 12.77 4.26
CA ASN A 135 -7.48 12.69 5.70
C ASN A 135 -6.49 13.77 6.14
N LYS A 136 -6.92 15.04 6.08
CA LYS A 136 -6.22 16.11 6.79
C LYS A 136 -6.43 15.87 8.28
N VAL A 137 -5.53 15.15 8.92
CA VAL A 137 -5.46 15.14 10.39
C VAL A 137 -5.21 16.59 10.81
N LYS A 138 -6.28 17.33 11.12
CA LYS A 138 -6.21 18.46 12.06
C LYS A 138 -5.45 17.89 13.24
N LYS A 139 -4.23 18.36 13.51
CA LYS A 139 -3.43 18.00 14.68
C LYS A 139 -4.38 17.94 15.88
N LYS A 140 -4.90 16.76 16.23
CA LYS A 140 -5.51 16.54 17.54
C LYS A 140 -4.29 16.59 18.45
N LYS A 141 -3.93 17.81 18.87
CA LYS A 141 -3.12 18.07 20.05
C LYS A 141 -3.66 17.08 21.07
N LYS A 142 -2.94 15.99 21.32
CA LYS A 142 -3.23 15.09 22.43
C LYS A 142 -3.27 16.04 23.62
N LYS A 143 -4.48 16.36 24.10
CA LYS A 143 -4.72 16.92 25.41
C LYS A 143 -4.13 15.87 26.36
N LYS A 144 -2.82 15.95 26.63
CA LYS A 144 -2.29 15.53 27.92
C LYS A 144 -2.90 16.53 28.90
N LYS A 145 -4.15 16.28 29.30
CA LYS A 145 -4.64 16.68 30.61
C LYS A 145 -3.62 16.07 31.58
N LYS A 146 -2.61 16.85 31.96
CA LYS A 146 -1.82 16.59 33.16
C LYS A 146 -2.81 16.70 34.33
N LYS A 147 -3.54 15.62 34.58
CA LYS A 147 -4.01 15.27 35.92
C LYS A 147 -2.76 14.87 36.70
N LYS A 148 -2.14 15.85 37.34
CA LYS A 148 -1.35 15.74 38.58
C LYS A 148 -1.71 17.06 39.29
N LYS A 149 -2.69 17.13 40.21
CA LYS A 149 -2.83 16.40 41.50
C LYS A 149 -1.49 16.30 42.22
N LYS A 150 -1.45 16.87 43.44
CA LYS A 150 -0.32 17.19 44.33
C LYS A 150 0.19 18.62 44.09
N LYS A 151 0.18 19.52 45.06
CA LYS A 151 -0.26 19.49 46.46
C LYS A 151 -0.43 20.96 46.84
#